data_AF-A0A534F611-F1
#
_entry.id   AF-A0A534F611-F1
#
_cell.length_a   1.000
_cell.length_b   1.000
_cell.length_c   1.000
_cell.angle_alpha   90.00
_cell.angle_beta   90.00
_cell.angle_gamma   90.00
#
_symmetry.space_group_name_H-M   'P 1'
#
loop_
_entity.id
_entity.type
_entity.pdbx_description
1 polymer ?
#
loop_
_entity_poly.entity_id
_entity_poly.type
_entity_poly.pdbx_seq_one_letter_code
_entity_poly.pdbx_strand_id
1 'polypeptide(L)' 'PAYSSQTCSACGQLGTRRKHRFECSCGLRAHADLNASRNLARIGETAVSPRAVVNTPDVGCVACHASP' A
#
# COMPACT_ATOMS: atom_id res chain seq x y z
N PRO A 1 6.85 -8.30 -4.36
CA PRO A 1 7.39 -9.13 -3.26
C PRO A 1 7.02 -10.61 -3.41
N ALA A 2 8.00 -11.51 -3.22
CA ALA A 2 7.73 -12.94 -3.08
C ALA A 2 6.89 -13.20 -1.81
N TYR A 3 6.11 -14.29 -1.80
CA TYR A 3 5.29 -14.71 -0.64
C TYR A 3 4.17 -13.76 -0.18
N SER A 4 3.82 -12.73 -0.97
CA SER A 4 2.67 -11.85 -0.66
C SER A 4 1.34 -12.60 -0.54
N SER A 5 1.20 -13.75 -1.22
CA SER A 5 0.02 -14.62 -1.10
C SER A 5 0.02 -15.56 0.11
N GLN A 6 1.15 -15.64 0.84
CA GLN A 6 1.30 -16.48 2.04
C GLN A 6 1.46 -15.65 3.32
N THR A 7 1.72 -14.35 3.21
CA THR A 7 1.74 -13.43 4.36
C THR A 7 0.31 -13.05 4.75
N CYS A 8 -0.03 -13.04 6.02
CA CYS A 8 -1.36 -12.66 6.49
C CYS A 8 -1.54 -11.14 6.45
N SER A 9 -2.52 -10.66 5.69
CA SER A 9 -2.86 -9.23 5.66
C SER A 9 -3.48 -8.70 6.95
N ALA A 10 -3.86 -9.53 7.92
CA ALA A 10 -4.33 -9.05 9.22
C ALA A 10 -3.16 -8.90 10.22
N CYS A 11 -2.37 -9.96 10.42
CA CYS A 11 -1.37 -10.02 11.49
C CYS A 11 0.09 -10.02 11.01
N GLY A 12 0.34 -10.08 9.70
CA GLY A 12 1.70 -10.12 9.13
C GLY A 12 2.43 -11.47 9.22
N GLN A 13 1.88 -12.46 9.94
CA GLN A 13 2.48 -13.79 10.06
C GLN A 13 2.24 -14.64 8.79
N LEU A 14 3.04 -15.69 8.60
CA LEU A 14 2.79 -16.65 7.52
C LEU A 14 1.51 -17.45 7.80
N GLY A 15 0.67 -17.55 6.78
CA GLY A 15 -0.51 -18.42 6.76
C GLY A 15 -0.37 -19.51 5.71
N THR A 16 -1.40 -20.36 5.62
CA THR A 16 -1.46 -21.43 4.64
C THR A 16 -2.32 -21.00 3.46
N ARG A 17 -1.75 -21.05 2.26
CA ARG A 17 -2.49 -20.90 1.00
C ARG A 17 -2.77 -22.26 0.38
N ARG A 18 -4.04 -22.52 0.04
CA ARG A 18 -4.47 -23.67 -0.75
C ARG A 18 -5.33 -23.20 -1.92
N LYS A 19 -4.78 -23.28 -3.15
CA LYS A 19 -5.42 -22.75 -4.37
C LYS A 19 -5.83 -21.27 -4.20
N HIS A 20 -7.13 -21.00 -4.27
CA HIS A 20 -7.73 -19.67 -4.15
C HIS A 20 -8.03 -19.26 -2.69
N ARG A 21 -7.78 -20.11 -1.70
CA ARG A 21 -8.08 -19.83 -0.28
C ARG A 21 -6.81 -19.60 0.51
N PHE A 22 -6.87 -18.63 1.41
CA PHE A 22 -5.86 -18.33 2.42
C PHE A 22 -6.47 -18.46 3.81
N GLU A 23 -5.75 -19.12 4.72
CA GLU A 23 -6.11 -19.25 6.13
C GLU A 23 -4.90 -18.94 7.02
N CYS A 24 -5.13 -18.18 8.09
CA CYS A 24 -4.11 -17.84 9.09
C CYS A 24 -4.56 -18.26 10.49
N SER A 25 -3.59 -18.58 11.35
CA SER A 25 -3.80 -18.90 12.77
C SER A 25 -4.44 -17.76 13.56
N CYS A 26 -4.31 -16.51 13.11
CA CYS A 26 -4.97 -15.37 13.73
C CYS A 26 -6.49 -15.31 13.45
N GLY A 27 -7.04 -16.27 12.71
CA GLY A 27 -8.47 -16.35 12.37
C GLY A 27 -8.83 -15.74 11.01
N LEU A 28 -7.89 -15.11 10.29
CA LEU A 28 -8.17 -14.58 8.96
C LEU A 28 -8.39 -15.73 7.95
N ARG A 29 -9.57 -15.72 7.33
CA ARG A 29 -9.92 -16.57 6.18
C ARG A 29 -10.35 -15.68 5.01
N ALA A 30 -9.66 -15.79 3.89
CA ALA A 30 -9.92 -14.94 2.73
C ALA A 30 -9.56 -15.65 1.41
N HIS A 31 -9.94 -15.03 0.29
CA HIS A 31 -9.35 -15.39 -0.99
C HIS A 31 -7.85 -15.05 -1.02
N ALA A 32 -7.04 -15.93 -1.59
CA ALA A 32 -5.59 -15.77 -1.65
C ALA A 32 -5.18 -14.49 -2.40
N ASP A 33 -5.87 -14.16 -3.48
CA ASP A 33 -5.58 -12.98 -4.28
C ASP A 33 -5.99 -11.69 -3.54
N LEU A 34 -7.14 -11.69 -2.85
CA LEU A 34 -7.54 -10.58 -1.98
C LEU A 34 -6.52 -10.34 -0.86
N ASN A 35 -6.04 -11.42 -0.22
CA ASN A 35 -4.99 -11.33 0.80
C ASN A 35 -3.68 -10.76 0.21
N ALA A 36 -3.29 -11.24 -0.97
CA ALA A 36 -2.10 -10.74 -1.66
C ALA A 36 -2.23 -9.26 -2.02
N SER A 37 -3.37 -8.83 -2.58
CA SER A 37 -3.63 -7.43 -2.92
C SER A 37 -3.54 -6.51 -1.71
N ARG A 38 -4.06 -6.93 -0.56
CA ARG A 38 -3.93 -6.16 0.70
C ARG A 38 -2.49 -6.05 1.17
N ASN A 39 -1.70 -7.10 1.03
CA ASN A 39 -0.27 -7.05 1.34
C ASN A 39 0.47 -6.12 0.39
N LEU A 40 0.15 -6.17 -0.90
CA LEU A 40 0.74 -5.27 -1.90
C LEU A 40 0.38 -3.80 -1.65
N ALA A 41 -0.87 -3.51 -1.27
CA ALA A 41 -1.30 -2.15 -0.93
C ALA A 41 -0.47 -1.57 0.22
N ARG A 42 -0.31 -2.33 1.32
CA ARG A 42 0.50 -1.92 2.48
C ARG A 42 1.98 -1.73 2.15
N ILE A 43 2.52 -2.61 1.31
CA ILE A 43 3.89 -2.45 0.83
C ILE A 43 3.99 -1.21 -0.05
N GLY A 44 3.00 -0.95 -0.90
CA GLY A 44 2.90 0.27 -1.68
C GLY A 44 2.94 1.51 -0.81
N GLU A 45 2.14 1.56 0.26
CA GLU A 45 2.11 2.70 1.20
C GLU A 45 3.46 2.99 1.86
N THR A 46 4.28 1.96 2.07
CA THR A 46 5.56 2.08 2.80
C THR A 46 6.79 2.10 1.89
N ALA A 47 6.68 1.60 0.66
CA ALA A 47 7.77 1.48 -0.29
C ALA A 47 7.97 2.73 -1.15
N VAL A 48 6.94 3.57 -1.32
CA VAL A 48 7.13 4.89 -1.93
C VAL A 48 7.44 5.93 -0.87
N SER A 49 8.55 6.64 -1.06
CA SER A 49 8.82 7.90 -0.38
C SER A 49 7.59 8.83 -0.49
N PRO A 50 7.28 9.65 0.53
CA PRO A 50 6.24 10.66 0.41
C PRO A 50 6.46 11.45 -0.88
N ARG A 51 5.33 11.79 -1.52
CA ARG A 51 5.20 12.42 -2.85
C ARG A 51 6.49 13.13 -3.24
N ALA A 52 7.22 12.53 -4.19
CA ALA A 52 8.46 13.11 -4.68
C ALA A 52 8.22 14.58 -5.02
N VAL A 53 9.17 15.44 -4.67
CA VAL A 53 9.15 16.84 -5.12
C VAL A 53 9.21 16.80 -6.64
N VAL A 54 8.05 17.00 -7.27
CA VAL A 54 7.91 17.14 -8.71
C VAL A 54 8.08 18.60 -9.07
N ASN A 55 8.25 18.88 -10.36
CA ASN A 55 8.33 20.24 -10.85
C ASN A 55 7.13 21.07 -10.35
N THR A 56 7.42 22.20 -9.71
CA THR A 56 6.41 23.21 -9.43
C THR A 56 5.97 23.83 -10.75
N PRO A 57 4.66 23.89 -11.05
CA PRO A 57 4.21 24.59 -12.25
C PRO A 57 4.66 26.05 -12.17
N ASP A 58 5.16 26.58 -13.27
CA ASP A 58 5.43 28.01 -13.44
C ASP A 58 4.07 28.73 -13.49
N VAL A 59 3.54 29.03 -12.30
CA VAL A 59 2.41 29.93 -12.13
C VAL A 59 2.99 31.33 -12.08
N GLY A 60 3.06 31.98 -13.24
CA GLY A 60 3.53 33.35 -13.36
C GLY A 60 3.01 34.23 -12.22
N CYS A 61 3.94 34.86 -11.51
CA CYS A 61 3.79 35.88 -10.47
C CYS A 61 2.41 35.99 -9.80
N VAL A 62 2.25 35.39 -8.61
CA VAL A 62 1.14 35.67 -7.67
C VAL A 62 1.37 36.95 -6.84
N ALA A 63 2.35 37.80 -7.18
CA ALA A 63 2.52 39.10 -6.52
C ALA A 63 1.51 40.12 -7.06
N CYS A 64 0.23 39.81 -6.90
CA CYS A 64 -0.84 40.77 -6.91
C CYS A 64 -1.38 40.84 -5.48
N HIS A 65 -1.09 41.94 -4.78
CA HIS A 65 -1.72 42.41 -3.53
C HIS A 65 -1.11 41.96 -2.19
N ALA A 66 -0.34 42.85 -1.54
CA ALA A 66 -0.85 43.71 -0.45
C ALA A 66 0.28 44.57 0.19
N SER A 67 0.14 45.89 0.04
CA SER A 67 0.47 47.08 0.88
C SER A 67 1.52 47.04 2.01
N PRO A 68 2.10 48.20 2.39
CA PRO A 68 1.39 49.28 3.11
C PRO A 68 0.83 50.40 2.23
#